data_AF-A0A8H2WAH2-F1
#
_entry.id   AF-A0A8H2WAH2-F1
#
_cell.length_a   1.000
_cell.length_b   1.000
_cell.length_c   1.000
_cell.angle_alpha   90.00
_cell.angle_beta   90.00
_cell.angle_gamma   90.00
#
_symmetry.space_group_name_H-M   'P 1'
#
loop_
_entity.id
_entity.type
_entity.pdbx_description
1 polymer ?
#
loop_
_entity_poly.entity_id
_entity_poly.type
_entity_poly.pdbx_seq_one_letter_code
_entity_poly.pdbx_strand_id
1 'polypeptide(L)'
;MTACGHTIGGVHGQFFPEVTGNSSGSNFAHFDTTAAIFDNKVATEYLDGTTKNPLVTAPAGNNSDFAIFSSDGNSTIKAMSEPPTFLSTCGSILQRMIDTVPSTVKLSDPITPMKVKPTLLQLQLLSSGQLQLDGNIRVRSEDSGLGPQPTVKLMYADRTGKINSTRIDTTPYTQQGGTGSGFEAVFWFYQIPSVILPNGISHFNVSVTNTTTGHETIYDNNGNGYPVQDNIIFQSPQSCLVFPNGGGDPNLTLTAAVRDGMNLTNTSFNVVVKTPRANAVVPELVVKTAPMKLLRSTSFGYSLYSASYTLPVNSQSTTADVWVDGPGGVKYEDAFKGTDAVGGDHKCQEF
;
A
#
# COMPACT_ATOMS: atom_id res chain seq x y z
N MET A 1 -21.77 24.66 -3.33
CA MET A 1 -21.27 23.32 -2.95
C MET A 1 -22.19 22.24 -3.50
N THR A 2 -23.49 22.25 -3.17
CA THR A 2 -24.47 21.24 -3.64
C THR A 2 -24.46 21.03 -5.15
N ALA A 3 -24.63 22.08 -5.96
CA ALA A 3 -24.58 21.97 -7.44
C ALA A 3 -23.25 21.38 -7.96
N CYS A 4 -22.13 21.64 -7.29
CA CYS A 4 -20.83 21.10 -7.69
C CYS A 4 -20.70 19.60 -7.41
N GLY A 5 -21.37 19.08 -6.39
CA GLY A 5 -21.43 17.64 -6.13
C GLY A 5 -22.45 16.95 -7.02
N HIS A 6 -23.64 17.56 -7.17
CA HIS A 6 -24.78 17.00 -7.87
C HIS A 6 -24.78 17.24 -9.39
N THR A 7 -23.66 17.64 -10.00
CA THR A 7 -23.49 17.46 -11.46
C THR A 7 -23.15 16.01 -11.82
N ILE A 8 -22.69 15.20 -10.85
CA ILE A 8 -22.39 13.78 -11.06
C ILE A 8 -23.28 12.91 -10.17
N GLY A 9 -23.70 11.78 -10.70
CA GLY A 9 -24.38 10.73 -9.96
C GLY A 9 -25.89 10.89 -9.90
N GLY A 10 -26.47 10.53 -8.75
CA GLY A 10 -27.91 10.46 -8.56
C GLY A 10 -28.29 9.80 -7.24
N VAL A 11 -29.59 9.54 -7.09
CA VAL A 11 -30.18 8.91 -5.90
C VAL A 11 -30.68 7.50 -6.27
N HIS A 12 -30.31 6.52 -5.46
CA HIS A 12 -30.82 5.15 -5.60
C HIS A 12 -32.20 5.02 -4.95
N GLY A 13 -33.22 4.75 -5.78
CA GLY A 13 -34.61 4.70 -5.35
C GLY A 13 -34.94 3.57 -4.39
N GLN A 14 -34.19 2.45 -4.44
CA GLN A 14 -34.31 1.36 -3.46
C GLN A 14 -34.19 1.84 -2.01
N PHE A 15 -33.32 2.83 -1.77
CA PHE A 15 -33.02 3.33 -0.43
C PHE A 15 -33.76 4.63 -0.11
N PHE A 16 -34.17 5.39 -1.12
CA PHE A 16 -34.81 6.70 -0.98
C PHE A 16 -36.03 6.85 -1.90
N PRO A 17 -37.05 5.96 -1.80
CA PRO A 17 -38.23 6.00 -2.66
C PRO A 17 -39.05 7.28 -2.50
N GLU A 18 -38.98 7.94 -1.35
CA GLU A 18 -39.61 9.23 -1.07
C GLU A 18 -38.97 10.42 -1.82
N VAL A 19 -37.74 10.23 -2.32
CA VAL A 19 -37.02 11.21 -3.14
C VAL A 19 -37.20 10.90 -4.62
N THR A 20 -37.09 9.63 -5.03
CA THR A 20 -37.14 9.23 -6.44
C THR A 20 -38.54 8.89 -6.95
N GLY A 21 -39.50 8.66 -6.05
CA GLY A 21 -40.83 8.15 -6.36
C GLY A 21 -40.85 6.68 -6.79
N ASN A 22 -39.73 5.94 -6.67
CA ASN A 22 -39.60 4.59 -7.18
C ASN A 22 -38.66 3.73 -6.31
N SER A 23 -39.21 2.71 -5.65
CA SER A 23 -38.47 1.82 -4.73
C SER A 23 -37.73 0.65 -5.41
N SER A 24 -37.62 0.63 -6.74
CA SER A 24 -36.96 -0.46 -7.45
C SER A 24 -35.44 -0.47 -7.21
N GLY A 25 -34.87 -1.67 -7.05
CA GLY A 25 -33.40 -1.89 -7.00
C GLY A 25 -32.64 -1.37 -8.22
N SER A 26 -33.31 -1.26 -9.37
CA SER A 26 -32.73 -0.72 -10.61
C SER A 26 -32.93 0.78 -10.79
N ASN A 27 -33.68 1.45 -9.90
CA ASN A 27 -33.94 2.87 -10.04
C ASN A 27 -32.74 3.69 -9.52
N PHE A 28 -32.10 4.41 -10.43
CA PHE A 28 -31.07 5.39 -10.15
C PHE A 28 -31.46 6.71 -10.82
N ALA A 29 -32.00 7.65 -10.03
CA ALA A 29 -32.50 8.92 -10.51
C ALA A 29 -31.38 9.95 -10.51
N HIS A 30 -30.93 10.34 -11.70
CA HIS A 30 -29.81 11.26 -11.88
C HIS A 30 -30.15 12.71 -11.54
N PHE A 31 -29.12 13.46 -11.16
CA PHE A 31 -29.27 14.88 -10.84
C PHE A 31 -29.35 15.78 -12.08
N ASP A 32 -28.78 15.37 -13.20
CA ASP A 32 -28.91 16.01 -14.51
C ASP A 32 -28.84 14.98 -15.66
N THR A 33 -28.86 15.43 -16.91
CA THR A 33 -28.80 14.54 -18.08
C THR A 33 -27.41 13.97 -18.39
N THR A 34 -26.34 14.45 -17.75
CA THR A 34 -24.94 14.10 -18.02
C THR A 34 -24.24 13.55 -16.77
N ALA A 35 -24.91 12.67 -16.03
CA ALA A 35 -24.54 12.18 -14.70
C ALA A 35 -23.14 11.58 -14.46
N ALA A 36 -22.30 11.43 -15.49
CA ALA A 36 -20.90 10.99 -15.38
C ALA A 36 -19.89 12.04 -15.86
N ILE A 37 -20.35 13.24 -16.21
CA ILE A 37 -19.55 14.35 -16.74
C ILE A 37 -19.62 15.48 -15.73
N PHE A 38 -18.48 16.09 -15.43
CA PHE A 38 -18.42 17.25 -14.55
C PHE A 38 -18.69 18.52 -15.36
N ASP A 39 -19.94 18.99 -15.40
CA ASP A 39 -20.37 20.14 -16.19
C ASP A 39 -21.46 20.97 -15.49
N ASN A 40 -21.99 21.99 -16.17
CA ASN A 40 -22.96 22.92 -15.60
C ASN A 40 -24.43 22.50 -15.84
N LYS A 41 -24.72 21.26 -16.26
CA LYS A 41 -26.09 20.83 -16.63
C LYS A 41 -27.07 20.92 -15.48
N VAL A 42 -26.65 20.55 -14.28
CA VAL A 42 -27.43 20.75 -13.04
C VAL A 42 -27.94 22.19 -12.86
N ALA A 43 -27.16 23.20 -13.30
CA ALA A 43 -27.55 24.61 -13.22
C ALA A 43 -28.45 25.02 -14.39
N THR A 44 -28.09 24.67 -15.63
CA THR A 44 -28.87 25.06 -16.82
C THR A 44 -30.25 24.42 -16.82
N GLU A 45 -30.35 23.13 -16.51
CA GLU A 45 -31.63 22.41 -16.51
C GLU A 45 -32.55 22.89 -15.39
N TYR A 46 -31.98 23.29 -14.24
CA TYR A 46 -32.74 23.90 -13.15
C TYR A 46 -33.36 25.23 -13.59
N LEU A 47 -32.56 26.12 -14.19
CA LEU A 47 -33.00 27.45 -14.62
C LEU A 47 -34.00 27.39 -15.77
N ASP A 48 -33.85 26.41 -16.68
CA ASP A 48 -34.76 26.18 -17.79
C ASP A 48 -36.06 25.48 -17.36
N GLY A 49 -36.16 25.05 -16.09
CA GLY A 49 -37.31 24.32 -15.56
C GLY A 49 -37.48 22.91 -16.15
N THR A 50 -36.41 22.35 -16.73
CA THR A 50 -36.41 21.04 -17.40
C THR A 50 -35.76 19.94 -16.55
N THR A 51 -35.17 20.32 -15.41
CA THR A 51 -34.45 19.39 -14.53
C THR A 51 -35.31 18.22 -14.07
N LYS A 52 -34.71 17.03 -14.09
CA LYS A 52 -35.26 15.82 -13.49
C LYS A 52 -34.59 15.47 -12.16
N ASN A 53 -33.80 16.40 -11.61
CA ASN A 53 -33.14 16.22 -10.34
C ASN A 53 -34.19 15.85 -9.28
N PRO A 54 -34.12 14.67 -8.68
CA PRO A 54 -35.11 14.26 -7.70
C PRO A 54 -35.06 15.16 -6.46
N LEU A 55 -33.91 15.76 -6.12
CA LEU A 55 -33.77 16.72 -5.03
C LEU A 55 -34.23 18.14 -5.39
N VAL A 56 -34.66 18.38 -6.63
CA VAL A 56 -35.39 19.60 -7.01
C VAL A 56 -36.89 19.32 -7.04
N THR A 57 -37.28 18.16 -7.58
CA THR A 57 -38.66 17.85 -7.94
C THR A 57 -39.43 17.08 -6.87
N ALA A 58 -38.75 16.50 -5.87
CA ALA A 58 -39.40 15.70 -4.85
C ALA A 58 -40.39 16.51 -4.01
N PRO A 59 -41.55 15.91 -3.66
CA PRO A 59 -42.56 16.56 -2.84
C PRO A 59 -42.16 16.59 -1.35
N ALA A 60 -43.03 17.21 -0.53
CA ALA A 60 -43.02 17.10 0.93
C ALA A 60 -41.71 17.54 1.63
N GLY A 61 -40.98 18.50 1.04
CA GLY A 61 -39.76 19.06 1.64
C GLY A 61 -38.49 18.23 1.40
N ASN A 62 -38.57 17.18 0.58
CA ASN A 62 -37.42 16.39 0.15
C ASN A 62 -36.65 17.01 -1.02
N ASN A 63 -36.86 18.30 -1.29
CA ASN A 63 -36.31 19.06 -2.39
C ASN A 63 -35.15 19.98 -1.95
N SER A 64 -34.11 19.38 -1.36
CA SER A 64 -32.96 20.12 -0.83
C SER A 64 -32.28 21.00 -1.87
N ASP A 65 -32.13 20.50 -3.10
CA ASP A 65 -31.46 21.23 -4.16
C ASP A 65 -32.30 22.43 -4.60
N PHE A 66 -33.63 22.27 -4.70
CA PHE A 66 -34.52 23.41 -4.96
C PHE A 66 -34.38 24.49 -3.88
N ALA A 67 -34.39 24.08 -2.60
CA ALA A 67 -34.29 25.01 -1.48
C ALA A 67 -32.96 25.77 -1.47
N ILE A 68 -31.85 25.09 -1.77
CA ILE A 68 -30.52 25.72 -1.84
C ILE A 68 -30.38 26.60 -3.08
N PHE A 69 -30.79 26.14 -4.25
CA PHE A 69 -30.64 26.88 -5.50
C PHE A 69 -31.48 28.17 -5.51
N SER A 70 -32.63 28.15 -4.85
CA SER A 70 -33.52 29.32 -4.72
C SER A 70 -33.23 30.22 -3.52
N SER A 71 -32.35 29.80 -2.60
CA SER A 71 -32.13 30.50 -1.32
C SER A 71 -31.66 31.95 -1.46
N ASP A 72 -30.97 32.29 -2.55
CA ASP A 72 -30.46 33.63 -2.85
C ASP A 72 -31.17 34.28 -4.04
N GLY A 73 -32.41 33.85 -4.32
CA GLY A 73 -33.17 34.32 -5.48
C GLY A 73 -32.58 33.83 -6.81
N ASN A 74 -32.00 32.62 -6.82
CA ASN A 74 -31.33 31.99 -7.97
C ASN A 74 -30.05 32.69 -8.44
N SER A 75 -29.51 33.65 -7.69
CA SER A 75 -28.38 34.46 -8.14
C SER A 75 -27.13 33.60 -8.39
N THR A 76 -26.76 32.76 -7.42
CA THR A 76 -25.57 31.91 -7.51
C THR A 76 -25.73 30.84 -8.59
N ILE A 77 -26.86 30.12 -8.60
CA ILE A 77 -27.08 29.05 -9.58
C ILE A 77 -27.16 29.60 -11.01
N LYS A 78 -27.69 30.83 -11.19
CA LYS A 78 -27.67 31.55 -12.46
C LYS A 78 -26.26 31.92 -12.91
N ALA A 79 -25.40 32.38 -12.02
CA ALA A 79 -23.99 32.61 -12.38
C ALA A 79 -23.29 31.30 -12.79
N MET A 80 -23.62 30.20 -12.11
CA MET A 80 -23.11 28.86 -12.39
C MET A 80 -23.69 28.22 -13.68
N SER A 81 -24.63 28.86 -14.36
CA SER A 81 -25.06 28.40 -15.69
C SER A 81 -24.01 28.65 -16.77
N GLU A 82 -22.99 29.45 -16.50
CA GLU A 82 -21.84 29.67 -17.40
C GLU A 82 -20.72 28.67 -17.08
N PRO A 83 -20.23 27.87 -18.04
CA PRO A 83 -19.22 26.84 -17.79
C PRO A 83 -17.94 27.34 -17.09
N PRO A 84 -17.35 28.49 -17.45
CA PRO A 84 -16.16 29.00 -16.76
C PRO A 84 -16.42 29.34 -15.29
N THR A 85 -17.59 29.91 -14.99
CA THR A 85 -18.00 30.26 -13.62
C THR A 85 -18.30 29.01 -12.81
N PHE A 86 -18.95 28.01 -13.41
CA PHE A 86 -19.18 26.72 -12.78
C PHE A 86 -17.86 26.07 -12.36
N LEU A 87 -16.93 25.89 -13.31
CA LEU A 87 -15.65 25.22 -13.06
C LEU A 87 -14.81 25.95 -12.00
N SER A 88 -14.70 27.27 -12.09
CA SER A 88 -13.95 28.07 -11.11
C SER A 88 -14.59 28.04 -9.71
N THR A 89 -15.91 28.18 -9.62
CA THR A 89 -16.65 28.10 -8.34
C THR A 89 -16.51 26.71 -7.71
N CYS A 90 -16.65 25.66 -8.52
CA CYS A 90 -16.58 24.30 -8.04
C CYS A 90 -15.15 23.87 -7.68
N GLY A 91 -14.14 24.27 -8.45
CA GLY A 91 -12.74 24.09 -8.08
C GLY A 91 -12.41 24.75 -6.74
N SER A 92 -12.82 26.00 -6.55
CA SER A 92 -12.61 26.74 -5.30
C SER A 92 -13.28 26.07 -4.09
N ILE A 93 -14.55 25.65 -4.22
CA ILE A 93 -15.26 25.06 -3.08
C ILE A 93 -14.77 23.65 -2.75
N LEU A 94 -14.46 22.81 -3.74
CA LEU A 94 -13.90 21.47 -3.53
C LEU A 94 -12.50 21.56 -2.93
N GLN A 95 -11.67 22.50 -3.40
CA GLN A 95 -10.39 22.79 -2.78
C GLN A 95 -10.57 23.16 -1.30
N ARG A 96 -11.52 24.03 -0.95
CA ARG A 96 -11.80 24.36 0.45
C ARG A 96 -12.30 23.17 1.29
N MET A 97 -12.88 22.14 0.67
CA MET A 97 -13.27 20.89 1.33
C MET A 97 -12.07 19.97 1.59
N ILE A 98 -11.10 19.96 0.67
CA ILE A 98 -9.83 19.25 0.82
C ILE A 98 -8.94 19.98 1.84
N ASP A 99 -8.86 21.29 1.73
CA ASP A 99 -8.09 22.19 2.58
C ASP A 99 -8.88 22.60 3.84
N THR A 100 -9.67 21.67 4.42
CA THR A 100 -10.45 21.88 5.67
C THR A 100 -9.59 21.85 6.93
N VAL A 101 -8.29 21.96 6.77
CA VAL A 101 -7.32 21.87 7.85
C VAL A 101 -7.53 23.07 8.77
N PRO A 102 -7.85 22.86 10.07
CA PRO A 102 -8.08 23.96 11.00
C PRO A 102 -6.94 24.98 10.91
N SER A 103 -7.23 26.27 11.04
CA SER A 103 -6.24 27.34 10.88
C SER A 103 -5.03 27.24 11.83
N THR A 104 -5.16 26.46 12.91
CA THR A 104 -4.09 26.14 13.86
C THR A 104 -3.15 25.03 13.40
N VAL A 105 -3.50 24.30 12.34
CA VAL A 105 -2.70 23.20 11.80
C VAL A 105 -1.88 23.71 10.63
N LYS A 106 -0.56 23.66 10.79
CA LYS A 106 0.36 23.84 9.66
C LYS A 106 0.52 22.51 8.95
N LEU A 107 0.09 22.44 7.70
CA LEU A 107 0.47 21.35 6.81
C LEU A 107 1.98 21.38 6.57
N SER A 108 2.58 20.20 6.42
CA SER A 108 3.93 20.08 5.89
C SER A 108 3.94 20.45 4.41
N ASP A 109 5.14 20.53 3.84
CA ASP A 109 5.29 20.53 2.39
C ASP A 109 4.57 19.31 1.78
N PRO A 110 4.05 19.43 0.53
CA PRO A 110 3.45 18.31 -0.18
C PRO A 110 4.36 17.10 -0.19
N ILE A 111 3.81 15.94 0.16
CA ILE A 111 4.57 14.68 0.13
C ILE A 111 4.85 14.34 -1.33
N THR A 112 6.12 14.44 -1.73
CA THR A 112 6.55 14.08 -3.08
C THR A 112 6.66 12.55 -3.22
N PRO A 113 6.12 11.94 -4.29
CA PRO A 113 6.28 10.51 -4.53
C PRO A 113 7.75 10.08 -4.57
N MET A 114 8.09 9.00 -3.85
CA MET A 114 9.45 8.46 -3.88
C MET A 114 9.81 7.98 -5.29
N LYS A 115 10.94 8.48 -5.81
CA LYS A 115 11.47 8.06 -7.12
C LYS A 115 11.87 6.59 -7.14
N VAL A 116 12.51 6.12 -6.07
CA VAL A 116 12.97 4.74 -5.93
C VAL A 116 12.33 4.11 -4.70
N LYS A 117 11.75 2.93 -4.90
CA LYS A 117 11.14 2.13 -3.83
C LYS A 117 11.56 0.66 -3.96
N PRO A 118 12.38 0.14 -3.04
CA PRO A 118 12.56 -1.30 -2.90
C PRO A 118 11.27 -1.99 -2.49
N THR A 119 11.04 -3.20 -2.99
CA THR A 119 9.88 -4.02 -2.66
C THR A 119 10.29 -5.49 -2.55
N LEU A 120 9.58 -6.25 -1.72
CA LEU A 120 9.81 -7.70 -1.54
C LEU A 120 11.28 -8.05 -1.24
N LEU A 121 11.98 -7.20 -0.49
CA LEU A 121 13.35 -7.49 -0.05
C LEU A 121 13.32 -8.66 0.94
N GLN A 122 14.15 -9.67 0.68
CA GLN A 122 14.28 -10.83 1.56
C GLN A 122 15.74 -11.24 1.64
N LEU A 123 16.24 -11.34 2.87
CA LEU A 123 17.46 -12.09 3.14
C LEU A 123 17.10 -13.57 3.35
N GLN A 124 17.98 -14.45 2.94
CA GLN A 124 17.90 -15.88 3.23
C GLN A 124 19.25 -16.36 3.76
N LEU A 125 19.22 -17.23 4.77
CA LEU A 125 20.41 -17.94 5.22
C LEU A 125 20.43 -19.27 4.46
N LEU A 126 21.47 -19.49 3.66
CA LEU A 126 21.64 -20.73 2.94
C LEU A 126 22.24 -21.81 3.86
N SER A 127 22.04 -23.08 3.51
CA SER A 127 22.64 -24.22 4.22
C SER A 127 24.18 -24.21 4.17
N SER A 128 24.77 -23.46 3.23
CA SER A 128 26.21 -23.17 3.18
C SER A 128 26.69 -22.16 4.23
N GLY A 129 25.78 -21.55 4.99
CA GLY A 129 26.06 -20.46 5.93
C GLY A 129 26.17 -19.07 5.27
N GLN A 130 25.96 -18.98 3.95
CA GLN A 130 26.00 -17.72 3.23
C GLN A 130 24.66 -16.99 3.31
N LEU A 131 24.72 -15.66 3.37
CA LEU A 131 23.54 -14.81 3.25
C LEU A 131 23.29 -14.49 1.79
N GLN A 132 22.07 -14.71 1.34
CA GLN A 132 21.59 -14.34 0.02
C GLN A 132 20.56 -13.22 0.14
N LEU A 133 20.66 -12.21 -0.71
CA LEU A 133 19.66 -11.15 -0.83
C LEU A 133 18.90 -11.29 -2.15
N ASP A 134 17.59 -11.21 -2.05
CA ASP A 134 16.64 -11.14 -3.15
C ASP A 134 15.68 -9.98 -2.94
N GLY A 135 15.06 -9.53 -4.02
CA GLY A 135 13.99 -8.55 -3.97
C GLY A 135 13.91 -7.73 -5.24
N ASN A 136 13.19 -6.63 -5.17
CA ASN A 136 12.86 -5.82 -6.33
C ASN A 136 13.09 -4.33 -6.07
N ILE A 137 13.35 -3.60 -7.14
CA ILE A 137 13.41 -2.14 -7.14
C ILE A 137 12.36 -1.61 -8.12
N ARG A 138 11.49 -0.73 -7.64
CA ARG A 138 10.59 0.07 -8.48
C ARG A 138 11.18 1.46 -8.65
N VAL A 139 11.33 1.91 -9.89
CA VAL A 139 11.75 3.26 -10.24
C VAL A 139 10.60 4.00 -10.92
N ARG A 140 10.17 5.13 -10.38
CA ARG A 140 9.17 6.00 -11.01
C ARG A 140 9.81 6.74 -12.19
N SER A 141 9.12 6.77 -13.32
CA SER A 141 9.49 7.58 -14.49
C SER A 141 9.34 9.08 -14.19
N GLU A 142 9.69 9.93 -15.14
CA GLU A 142 9.36 11.35 -15.06
C GLU A 142 7.86 11.61 -15.33
N ASP A 143 7.38 12.79 -14.98
CA ASP A 143 5.96 13.18 -15.07
C ASP A 143 5.42 13.24 -16.50
N SER A 144 6.29 13.29 -17.51
CA SER A 144 5.92 13.31 -18.93
C SER A 144 5.60 11.92 -19.51
N GLY A 145 5.51 10.88 -18.68
CA GLY A 145 5.27 9.50 -19.09
C GLY A 145 6.51 8.61 -19.08
N LEU A 146 6.46 7.46 -19.77
CA LEU A 146 7.54 6.48 -19.76
C LEU A 146 8.74 6.98 -20.59
N GLY A 147 9.81 7.41 -19.92
CA GLY A 147 11.09 7.75 -20.56
C GLY A 147 11.94 6.50 -20.86
N PRO A 148 13.15 6.65 -21.43
CA PRO A 148 14.07 5.54 -21.64
C PRO A 148 14.33 4.74 -20.36
N GLN A 149 14.41 3.41 -20.47
CA GLN A 149 14.66 2.54 -19.32
C GLN A 149 16.05 2.84 -18.72
N PRO A 150 16.15 3.24 -17.44
CA PRO A 150 17.45 3.54 -16.82
C PRO A 150 18.20 2.26 -16.47
N THR A 151 19.51 2.40 -16.20
CA THR A 151 20.30 1.34 -15.55
C THR A 151 20.19 1.52 -14.04
N VAL A 152 19.99 0.43 -13.30
CA VAL A 152 19.83 0.46 -11.85
C VAL A 152 20.82 -0.48 -11.19
N LYS A 153 21.53 0.02 -10.17
CA LYS A 153 22.49 -0.77 -9.38
C LYS A 153 22.30 -0.53 -7.89
N LEU A 154 22.61 -1.54 -7.07
CA LEU A 154 22.63 -1.42 -5.62
C LEU A 154 24.04 -1.16 -5.10
N MET A 155 24.14 -0.24 -4.16
CA MET A 155 25.35 0.07 -3.41
C MET A 155 25.08 -0.28 -1.95
N TYR A 156 25.49 -1.47 -1.51
CA TYR A 156 25.21 -1.92 -0.15
C TYR A 156 26.37 -1.66 0.79
N ALA A 157 26.04 -1.44 2.06
CA ALA A 157 26.99 -1.43 3.15
C ALA A 157 26.91 -2.76 3.89
N ASP A 158 28.07 -3.31 4.25
CA ASP A 158 28.13 -4.51 5.07
C ASP A 158 27.57 -4.26 6.49
N ARG A 159 27.57 -5.30 7.32
CA ARG A 159 27.07 -5.21 8.71
C ARG A 159 27.75 -4.15 9.57
N THR A 160 28.97 -3.72 9.21
CA THR A 160 29.73 -2.69 9.94
C THR A 160 29.44 -1.29 9.43
N GLY A 161 28.60 -1.15 8.40
CA GLY A 161 28.32 0.10 7.72
C GLY A 161 29.36 0.46 6.65
N LYS A 162 30.32 -0.43 6.37
CA LYS A 162 31.31 -0.20 5.32
C LYS A 162 30.68 -0.45 3.95
N ILE A 163 30.66 0.58 3.11
CA ILE A 163 30.15 0.50 1.74
C ILE A 163 31.02 -0.46 0.93
N ASN A 164 30.39 -1.43 0.27
CA ASN A 164 31.06 -2.34 -0.65
C ASN A 164 31.47 -1.58 -1.91
N SER A 165 32.71 -1.78 -2.37
CA SER A 165 33.21 -1.17 -3.60
C SER A 165 32.52 -1.70 -4.86
N THR A 166 32.04 -2.94 -4.82
CA THR A 166 31.35 -3.59 -5.93
C THR A 166 29.86 -3.34 -5.85
N ARG A 167 29.32 -2.71 -6.89
CA ARG A 167 27.88 -2.48 -7.03
C ARG A 167 27.21 -3.73 -7.59
N ILE A 168 26.00 -4.01 -7.12
CA ILE A 168 25.20 -5.15 -7.59
C ILE A 168 24.35 -4.66 -8.76
N ASP A 169 24.52 -5.28 -9.92
CA ASP A 169 23.67 -5.02 -11.08
C ASP A 169 22.27 -5.59 -10.84
N THR A 170 21.23 -4.81 -11.18
CA THR A 170 19.85 -5.30 -11.21
C THR A 170 19.44 -5.72 -12.61
N THR A 171 18.47 -6.62 -12.70
CA THR A 171 17.93 -7.09 -13.97
C THR A 171 16.56 -6.46 -14.21
N PRO A 172 16.34 -5.73 -15.31
CA PRO A 172 15.02 -5.22 -15.65
C PRO A 172 14.02 -6.36 -15.85
N TYR A 173 12.80 -6.20 -15.35
CA TYR A 173 11.73 -7.14 -15.69
C TYR A 173 11.39 -7.07 -17.18
N THR A 174 11.05 -8.21 -17.78
CA THR A 174 10.67 -8.30 -19.19
C THR A 174 9.18 -8.58 -19.38
N GLN A 175 8.52 -9.19 -18.39
CA GLN A 175 7.08 -9.44 -18.43
C GLN A 175 6.32 -8.11 -18.49
N GLN A 176 5.38 -7.98 -19.45
CA GLN A 176 4.65 -6.73 -19.71
C GLN A 176 5.59 -5.52 -19.91
N GLY A 177 6.77 -5.76 -20.47
CA GLY A 177 7.79 -4.73 -20.68
C GLY A 177 8.48 -4.24 -19.40
N GLY A 178 8.22 -4.86 -18.25
CA GLY A 178 8.77 -4.42 -16.96
C GLY A 178 8.23 -3.08 -16.50
N THR A 179 7.02 -2.72 -16.93
CA THR A 179 6.39 -1.43 -16.64
C THR A 179 5.09 -1.58 -15.88
N GLY A 180 4.65 -0.51 -15.24
CA GLY A 180 3.32 -0.39 -14.66
C GLY A 180 2.92 1.06 -14.52
N SER A 181 1.63 1.34 -14.41
CA SER A 181 1.10 2.70 -14.29
C SER A 181 -0.02 2.79 -13.27
N GLY A 182 -0.24 3.99 -12.72
CA GLY A 182 -1.31 4.30 -11.78
C GLY A 182 -1.14 5.69 -11.17
N PHE A 183 -2.25 6.37 -10.85
CA PHE A 183 -2.26 7.74 -10.31
C PHE A 183 -1.33 8.69 -11.09
N GLU A 184 -1.46 8.70 -12.42
CA GLU A 184 -0.65 9.51 -13.36
C GLU A 184 0.86 9.24 -13.36
N ALA A 185 1.32 8.21 -12.64
CA ALA A 185 2.71 7.79 -12.62
C ALA A 185 2.93 6.54 -13.46
N VAL A 186 4.12 6.43 -14.05
CA VAL A 186 4.60 5.22 -14.72
C VAL A 186 5.86 4.75 -14.03
N PHE A 187 6.06 3.43 -13.97
CA PHE A 187 7.14 2.80 -13.23
C PHE A 187 7.90 1.80 -14.09
N TRP A 188 9.20 1.70 -13.84
CA TRP A 188 10.08 0.61 -14.25
C TRP A 188 10.31 -0.33 -13.06
N PHE A 189 10.32 -1.63 -13.33
CA PHE A 189 10.58 -2.66 -12.33
C PHE A 189 11.88 -3.40 -12.63
N TYR A 190 12.65 -3.65 -11.58
CA TYR A 190 13.91 -4.37 -11.61
C TYR A 190 13.91 -5.45 -10.55
N GLN A 191 14.53 -6.57 -10.85
CA GLN A 191 14.84 -7.63 -9.91
C GLN A 191 16.28 -7.45 -9.43
N ILE A 192 16.48 -7.60 -8.12
CA ILE A 192 17.80 -7.82 -7.53
C ILE A 192 18.10 -9.31 -7.75
N PRO A 193 19.12 -9.67 -8.55
CA PRO A 193 19.48 -11.07 -8.70
C PRO A 193 19.95 -11.63 -7.36
N SER A 194 19.68 -12.91 -7.12
CA SER A 194 20.03 -13.60 -5.87
C SER A 194 21.53 -13.50 -5.61
N VAL A 195 21.93 -12.61 -4.70
CA VAL A 195 23.32 -12.18 -4.52
C VAL A 195 23.83 -12.61 -3.16
N ILE A 196 25.04 -13.16 -3.12
CA ILE A 196 25.69 -13.57 -1.87
C ILE A 196 26.35 -12.37 -1.20
N LEU A 197 26.07 -12.19 0.08
CA LEU A 197 26.56 -11.11 0.93
C LEU A 197 27.48 -11.68 2.02
N PRO A 198 28.78 -11.90 1.73
CA PRO A 198 29.69 -12.64 2.62
C PRO A 198 29.88 -11.97 3.99
N ASN A 199 29.77 -10.65 4.06
CA ASN A 199 29.94 -9.86 5.30
C ASN A 199 28.60 -9.34 5.84
N GLY A 200 27.47 -9.89 5.39
CA GLY A 200 26.14 -9.38 5.71
C GLY A 200 25.86 -7.99 5.15
N ILE A 201 24.80 -7.36 5.66
CA ILE A 201 24.29 -6.07 5.19
C ILE A 201 23.66 -5.29 6.35
N SER A 202 23.73 -3.96 6.27
CA SER A 202 23.03 -3.04 7.20
C SER A 202 22.06 -2.10 6.47
N HIS A 203 22.42 -1.68 5.26
CA HIS A 203 21.60 -0.84 4.40
C HIS A 203 22.15 -0.88 2.98
N PHE A 204 21.40 -0.31 2.03
CA PHE A 204 21.90 -0.03 0.70
C PHE A 204 21.33 1.28 0.15
N ASN A 205 22.01 1.83 -0.84
CA ASN A 205 21.52 2.90 -1.70
C ASN A 205 21.30 2.37 -3.10
N VAL A 206 20.53 3.10 -3.91
CA VAL A 206 20.25 2.72 -5.29
C VAL A 206 20.81 3.77 -6.22
N SER A 207 21.68 3.37 -7.13
CA SER A 207 22.14 4.24 -8.22
C SER A 207 21.25 4.02 -9.44
N VAL A 208 20.77 5.11 -10.02
CA VAL A 208 19.96 5.13 -11.24
C VAL A 208 20.69 5.98 -12.27
N THR A 209 21.08 5.36 -13.38
CA THR A 209 21.77 6.02 -14.48
C THR A 209 20.80 6.20 -15.64
N ASN A 210 20.62 7.46 -16.05
CA ASN A 210 19.88 7.77 -17.26
C ASN A 210 20.69 7.28 -18.48
N THR A 211 20.12 6.40 -19.28
CA THR A 211 20.80 5.74 -20.40
C THR A 211 21.03 6.65 -21.60
N THR A 212 20.33 7.79 -21.67
CA THR A 212 20.49 8.78 -22.74
C THR A 212 21.58 9.81 -22.42
N THR A 213 21.63 10.30 -21.19
CA THR A 213 22.58 11.35 -20.76
C THR A 213 23.83 10.80 -20.08
N GLY A 214 23.79 9.56 -19.61
CA GLY A 214 24.82 8.96 -18.76
C GLY A 214 24.85 9.52 -17.33
N HIS A 215 23.94 10.44 -16.98
CA HIS A 215 23.89 11.05 -15.66
C HIS A 215 23.43 10.01 -14.61
N GLU A 216 24.25 9.81 -13.59
CA GLU A 216 23.94 8.96 -12.44
C GLU A 216 23.38 9.77 -11.28
N THR A 217 22.35 9.26 -10.64
CA THR A 217 21.79 9.80 -9.40
C THR A 217 21.70 8.69 -8.36
N ILE A 218 22.20 8.98 -7.16
CA ILE A 218 22.14 8.06 -6.01
C ILE A 218 20.93 8.43 -5.17
N TYR A 219 20.05 7.45 -4.95
CA TYR A 219 18.92 7.54 -4.04
C TYR A 219 19.28 6.83 -2.75
N ASP A 220 19.35 7.60 -1.67
CA ASP A 220 19.83 7.21 -0.36
C ASP A 220 18.75 7.33 0.72
N ASN A 221 17.47 7.31 0.32
CA ASN A 221 16.35 7.40 1.24
C ASN A 221 16.44 8.62 2.20
N ASN A 222 16.72 9.80 1.62
CA ASN A 222 16.92 11.06 2.34
C ASN A 222 18.09 11.01 3.33
N GLY A 223 19.21 10.41 2.91
CA GLY A 223 20.44 10.27 3.69
C GLY A 223 20.44 9.11 4.70
N ASN A 224 19.36 8.34 4.82
CA ASN A 224 19.25 7.24 5.80
C ASN A 224 19.67 5.87 5.24
N GLY A 225 19.78 5.75 3.92
CA GLY A 225 19.82 4.48 3.20
C GLY A 225 18.51 3.69 3.31
N TYR A 226 18.41 2.64 2.49
CA TYR A 226 17.34 1.65 2.60
C TYR A 226 17.79 0.57 3.60
N PRO A 227 17.19 0.49 4.80
CA PRO A 227 17.66 -0.40 5.86
C PRO A 227 17.38 -1.87 5.52
N VAL A 228 18.37 -2.73 5.78
CA VAL A 228 18.25 -4.20 5.72
C VAL A 228 19.14 -4.76 6.83
N GLN A 229 18.56 -5.52 7.76
CA GLN A 229 19.30 -6.06 8.91
C GLN A 229 19.51 -7.57 8.81
N ASP A 230 20.65 -8.06 9.31
CA ASP A 230 21.01 -9.49 9.32
C ASP A 230 20.98 -10.13 10.73
N ASN A 231 20.34 -9.50 11.72
CA ASN A 231 20.26 -10.02 13.09
C ASN A 231 19.17 -11.08 13.28
N ILE A 232 18.04 -10.93 12.58
CA ILE A 232 17.00 -11.95 12.45
C ILE A 232 16.47 -11.99 11.04
N ILE A 233 16.38 -13.19 10.48
CA ILE A 233 16.04 -13.40 9.07
C ILE A 233 14.94 -14.46 8.98
N PHE A 234 13.79 -14.09 8.44
CA PHE A 234 12.72 -15.03 8.14
C PHE A 234 13.19 -16.08 7.12
N GLN A 235 13.02 -17.36 7.44
CA GLN A 235 13.38 -18.47 6.56
C GLN A 235 12.13 -19.04 5.90
N SER A 236 11.75 -18.46 4.75
CA SER A 236 10.58 -18.91 3.98
C SER A 236 10.60 -20.41 3.64
N PRO A 237 11.72 -21.03 3.21
CA PRO A 237 11.73 -22.46 2.88
C PRO A 237 11.42 -23.37 4.08
N GLN A 238 11.83 -22.98 5.29
CA GLN A 238 11.57 -23.71 6.54
C GLN A 238 10.28 -23.26 7.24
N SER A 239 9.49 -22.40 6.63
CA SER A 239 8.20 -21.91 7.15
C SER A 239 7.07 -22.45 6.29
N CYS A 240 5.90 -22.69 6.89
CA CYS A 240 4.74 -23.22 6.15
C CYS A 240 3.41 -22.91 6.84
N LEU A 241 2.34 -22.84 6.05
CA LEU A 241 0.95 -22.76 6.50
C LEU A 241 0.21 -24.02 6.05
N VAL A 242 0.01 -24.95 6.98
CA VAL A 242 -0.51 -26.30 6.69
C VAL A 242 -1.99 -26.37 7.06
N PHE A 243 -2.82 -26.72 6.07
CA PHE A 243 -4.25 -26.91 6.26
C PHE A 243 -4.56 -28.33 6.77
N PRO A 244 -5.42 -28.49 7.79
CA PRO A 244 -5.85 -29.80 8.24
C PRO A 244 -6.72 -30.50 7.19
N ASN A 245 -6.58 -31.83 7.10
CA ASN A 245 -7.46 -32.66 6.27
C ASN A 245 -8.90 -32.59 6.80
N GLY A 246 -9.85 -32.21 5.93
CA GLY A 246 -11.26 -32.07 6.31
C GLY A 246 -11.71 -30.66 6.71
N GLY A 247 -10.83 -29.66 6.56
CA GLY A 247 -11.14 -28.25 6.86
C GLY A 247 -10.85 -27.87 8.31
N GLY A 248 -10.73 -26.57 8.56
CA GLY A 248 -10.40 -26.00 9.87
C GLY A 248 -9.30 -24.96 9.80
N ASP A 249 -8.84 -24.55 10.98
CA ASP A 249 -7.82 -23.52 11.13
C ASP A 249 -6.44 -24.08 10.75
N PRO A 250 -5.74 -23.48 9.76
CA PRO A 250 -4.40 -23.92 9.38
C PRO A 250 -3.37 -23.68 10.48
N ASN A 251 -2.38 -24.56 10.54
CA ASN A 251 -1.24 -24.41 11.43
C ASN A 251 -0.12 -23.64 10.71
N LEU A 252 0.14 -22.41 11.15
CA LEU A 252 1.25 -21.60 10.67
C LEU A 252 2.50 -21.97 11.47
N THR A 253 3.57 -22.39 10.80
CA THR A 253 4.90 -22.58 11.36
C THR A 253 5.86 -21.58 10.73
N LEU A 254 6.51 -20.75 11.56
CA LEU A 254 7.53 -19.82 11.10
C LEU A 254 8.88 -20.25 11.63
N THR A 255 9.89 -20.15 10.77
CA THR A 255 11.29 -20.37 11.12
C THR A 255 12.08 -19.10 10.85
N ALA A 256 12.98 -18.76 11.76
CA ALA A 256 13.86 -17.61 11.64
C ALA A 256 15.30 -18.00 11.97
N ALA A 257 16.25 -17.45 11.22
CA ALA A 257 17.67 -17.51 11.56
C ALA A 257 18.01 -16.29 12.42
N VAL A 258 18.53 -16.53 13.62
CA VAL A 258 18.94 -15.49 14.57
C VAL A 258 20.45 -15.50 14.69
N ARG A 259 21.07 -14.34 14.61
CA ARG A 259 22.52 -14.21 14.63
C ARG A 259 23.11 -14.52 16.01
N ASP A 260 24.16 -15.33 16.04
CA ASP A 260 24.84 -15.70 17.27
C ASP A 260 25.72 -14.56 17.81
N GLY A 261 25.99 -14.55 19.13
CA GLY A 261 27.01 -13.69 19.75
C GLY A 261 26.64 -12.21 19.95
N MET A 262 25.39 -11.81 19.65
CA MET A 262 24.90 -10.42 19.75
C MET A 262 24.07 -10.14 21.01
N ASN A 263 24.04 -11.05 22.00
CA ASN A 263 23.14 -11.00 23.16
C ASN A 263 21.67 -10.80 22.76
N LEU A 264 21.25 -11.44 21.67
CA LEU A 264 19.87 -11.42 21.20
C LEU A 264 19.01 -12.34 22.08
N THR A 265 17.85 -11.85 22.50
CA THR A 265 16.94 -12.54 23.43
C THR A 265 15.50 -12.45 22.93
N ASN A 266 14.59 -13.17 23.58
CA ASN A 266 13.15 -13.11 23.32
C ASN A 266 12.73 -13.37 21.86
N THR A 267 13.45 -14.24 21.14
CA THR A 267 13.09 -14.63 19.78
C THR A 267 11.63 -15.07 19.70
N SER A 268 10.83 -14.34 18.95
CA SER A 268 9.39 -14.50 18.88
C SER A 268 8.89 -14.18 17.48
N PHE A 269 7.65 -14.53 17.19
CA PHE A 269 6.96 -14.01 16.03
C PHE A 269 5.62 -13.39 16.41
N ASN A 270 5.20 -12.43 15.59
CA ASN A 270 3.88 -11.81 15.62
C ASN A 270 3.09 -12.27 14.40
N VAL A 271 1.80 -12.51 14.56
CA VAL A 271 0.87 -12.75 13.45
C VAL A 271 -0.38 -11.92 13.65
N VAL A 272 -0.85 -11.28 12.57
CA VAL A 272 -2.07 -10.47 12.62
C VAL A 272 -3.29 -11.38 12.41
N VAL A 273 -4.21 -11.39 13.37
CA VAL A 273 -5.45 -12.18 13.35
C VAL A 273 -6.64 -11.27 13.12
N LYS A 274 -7.53 -11.66 12.19
CA LYS A 274 -8.78 -10.95 11.89
C LYS A 274 -9.87 -11.42 12.86
N THR A 275 -10.25 -10.56 13.79
CA THR A 275 -11.28 -10.84 14.80
C THR A 275 -12.58 -10.11 14.44
N PRO A 276 -13.71 -10.82 14.23
CA PRO A 276 -15.01 -10.18 14.01
C PRO A 276 -15.40 -9.26 15.18
N ARG A 277 -16.03 -8.12 14.88
CA ARG A 277 -16.52 -7.16 15.88
C ARG A 277 -17.96 -6.75 15.59
N ALA A 278 -18.72 -6.49 16.65
CA ALA A 278 -20.11 -6.07 16.53
C ALA A 278 -20.24 -4.74 15.77
N ASN A 279 -21.29 -4.60 14.97
CA ASN A 279 -21.66 -3.36 14.25
C ASN A 279 -20.61 -2.84 13.25
N ALA A 280 -19.65 -3.66 12.80
CA ALA A 280 -18.74 -3.29 11.72
C ALA A 280 -18.51 -4.46 10.76
N VAL A 281 -18.54 -4.16 9.46
CA VAL A 281 -18.30 -5.15 8.39
C VAL A 281 -16.80 -5.48 8.27
N VAL A 282 -15.92 -4.59 8.74
CA VAL A 282 -14.47 -4.80 8.74
C VAL A 282 -14.03 -5.37 10.10
N PRO A 283 -13.31 -6.51 10.13
CA PRO A 283 -12.83 -7.11 11.37
C PRO A 283 -11.79 -6.22 12.05
N GLU A 284 -11.61 -6.42 13.35
CA GLU A 284 -10.46 -5.92 14.09
C GLU A 284 -9.20 -6.72 13.72
N LEU A 285 -8.06 -6.04 13.63
CA LEU A 285 -6.75 -6.66 13.41
C LEU A 285 -6.03 -6.77 14.75
N VAL A 286 -5.92 -7.99 15.27
CA VAL A 286 -5.30 -8.26 16.57
C VAL A 286 -3.96 -8.95 16.36
N VAL A 287 -2.88 -8.35 16.87
CA VAL A 287 -1.56 -8.98 16.85
C VAL A 287 -1.51 -10.07 17.93
N LYS A 288 -1.09 -11.27 17.53
CA LYS A 288 -0.82 -12.40 18.42
C LYS A 288 0.66 -12.74 18.37
N THR A 289 1.25 -12.95 19.53
CA THR A 289 2.68 -13.23 19.68
C THR A 289 2.89 -14.66 20.15
N ALA A 290 3.85 -15.36 19.56
CA ALA A 290 4.28 -16.68 19.99
C ALA A 290 5.81 -16.72 20.15
N PRO A 291 6.33 -17.22 21.30
CA PRO A 291 7.76 -17.36 21.50
C PRO A 291 8.31 -18.49 20.63
N MET A 292 9.45 -18.24 20.00
CA MET A 292 10.14 -19.23 19.16
C MET A 292 11.13 -20.05 19.98
N LYS A 293 11.19 -21.35 19.72
CA LYS A 293 12.12 -22.28 20.37
C LYS A 293 13.30 -22.54 19.46
N LEU A 294 14.48 -22.76 20.05
CA LEU A 294 15.66 -23.19 19.30
C LEU A 294 15.33 -24.49 18.55
N LEU A 295 15.44 -24.44 17.24
CA LEU A 295 15.27 -25.59 16.35
C LEU A 295 16.62 -26.26 16.10
N ARG A 296 17.64 -25.47 15.77
CA ARG A 296 18.98 -25.98 15.42
C ARG A 296 20.03 -24.89 15.58
N SER A 297 21.12 -25.19 16.27
CA SER A 297 22.33 -24.37 16.21
C SER A 297 23.15 -24.72 14.96
N THR A 298 23.72 -23.71 14.30
CA THR A 298 24.62 -23.91 13.16
C THR A 298 26.06 -23.52 13.53
N SER A 299 27.03 -23.92 12.71
CA SER A 299 28.43 -23.51 12.88
C SER A 299 28.76 -22.18 12.18
N PHE A 300 27.81 -21.58 11.46
CA PHE A 300 28.05 -20.41 10.60
C PHE A 300 27.66 -19.07 11.26
N GLY A 301 27.46 -19.05 12.59
CA GLY A 301 27.13 -17.84 13.34
C GLY A 301 25.65 -17.46 13.33
N TYR A 302 24.78 -18.42 13.05
CA TYR A 302 23.33 -18.30 13.21
C TYR A 302 22.74 -19.52 13.91
N SER A 303 21.68 -19.31 14.67
CA SER A 303 20.85 -20.37 15.21
C SER A 303 19.42 -20.24 14.67
N LEU A 304 18.83 -21.36 14.26
CA LEU A 304 17.47 -21.41 13.76
C LEU A 304 16.50 -21.57 14.92
N TYR A 305 15.43 -20.78 14.89
CA TYR A 305 14.33 -20.84 15.84
C TYR A 305 13.03 -21.08 15.09
N SER A 306 12.09 -21.79 15.73
CA SER A 306 10.78 -22.06 15.14
C SER A 306 9.67 -22.02 16.18
N ALA A 307 8.48 -21.61 15.75
CA ALA A 307 7.25 -21.80 16.50
C ALA A 307 6.06 -21.92 15.56
N SER A 308 4.95 -22.43 16.11
CA SER A 308 3.70 -22.57 15.40
C SER A 308 2.56 -21.84 16.07
N TYR A 309 1.57 -21.42 15.29
CA TYR A 309 0.33 -20.82 15.75
C TYR A 309 -0.83 -21.32 14.89
N THR A 310 -1.90 -21.80 15.53
CA THR A 310 -3.14 -22.17 14.85
C THR A 310 -3.87 -20.92 14.42
N LEU A 311 -3.80 -20.61 13.13
CA LEU A 311 -4.32 -19.39 12.54
C LEU A 311 -5.79 -19.60 12.17
N PRO A 312 -6.72 -18.76 12.65
CA PRO A 312 -8.11 -18.84 12.20
C PRO A 312 -8.22 -18.80 10.67
N VAL A 313 -9.05 -19.66 10.08
CA VAL A 313 -9.13 -19.80 8.60
C VAL A 313 -9.45 -18.48 7.89
N ASN A 314 -10.26 -17.61 8.52
CA ASN A 314 -10.58 -16.26 8.02
C ASN A 314 -9.35 -15.31 8.00
N SER A 315 -8.26 -15.69 8.65
CA SER A 315 -7.00 -14.97 8.78
C SER A 315 -5.87 -15.58 7.95
N GLN A 316 -6.13 -16.60 7.12
CA GLN A 316 -5.08 -17.34 6.38
C GLN A 316 -4.21 -16.48 5.44
N SER A 317 -4.76 -15.39 4.90
CA SER A 317 -4.01 -14.36 4.15
C SER A 317 -3.92 -13.11 5.04
N THR A 318 -2.79 -13.03 5.72
CA THR A 318 -2.43 -11.98 6.70
C THR A 318 -0.91 -11.80 6.70
N THR A 319 -0.41 -10.97 7.62
CA THR A 319 1.03 -10.74 7.79
C THR A 319 1.55 -11.34 9.08
N ALA A 320 2.81 -11.78 9.04
CA ALA A 320 3.57 -12.19 10.19
C ALA A 320 4.96 -11.56 10.19
N ASP A 321 5.52 -11.37 11.38
CA ASP A 321 6.82 -10.75 11.61
C ASP A 321 7.62 -11.65 12.55
N VAL A 322 8.90 -11.85 12.29
CA VAL A 322 9.81 -12.51 13.23
C VAL A 322 10.71 -11.46 13.87
N TRP A 323 10.91 -11.50 15.19
CA TRP A 323 11.64 -10.46 15.90
C TRP A 323 12.44 -10.99 17.10
N VAL A 324 13.41 -10.18 17.54
CA VAL A 324 14.23 -10.42 18.74
C VAL A 324 14.51 -9.11 19.45
N ASP A 325 14.79 -9.20 20.76
CA ASP A 325 15.33 -8.10 21.55
C ASP A 325 16.87 -8.13 21.50
N GLY A 326 17.45 -7.01 21.13
CA GLY A 326 18.89 -6.78 21.14
C GLY A 326 19.37 -5.94 22.32
N PRO A 327 20.70 -5.73 22.41
CA PRO A 327 21.30 -4.90 23.45
C PRO A 327 20.72 -3.47 23.48
N GLY A 328 20.59 -2.90 24.68
CA GLY A 328 20.09 -1.54 24.85
C GLY A 328 18.59 -1.38 24.56
N GLY A 329 17.83 -2.48 24.49
CA GLY A 329 16.39 -2.45 24.22
C GLY A 329 16.03 -2.24 22.74
N VAL A 330 17.00 -2.41 21.84
CA VAL A 330 16.74 -2.32 20.39
C VAL A 330 16.00 -3.56 19.93
N LYS A 331 14.83 -3.40 19.32
CA LYS A 331 14.11 -4.51 18.68
C LYS A 331 14.58 -4.68 17.23
N TYR A 332 14.97 -5.89 16.85
CA TYR A 332 15.21 -6.26 15.46
C TYR A 332 14.05 -7.09 14.93
N GLU A 333 13.65 -6.83 13.69
CA GLU A 333 12.45 -7.45 13.11
C GLU A 333 12.66 -7.68 11.61
N ASP A 334 12.19 -8.83 11.14
CA ASP A 334 11.98 -9.10 9.73
C ASP A 334 10.46 -9.23 9.48
N ALA A 335 9.87 -8.14 8.99
CA ALA A 335 8.44 -7.88 9.04
C ALA A 335 7.70 -8.11 7.71
N PHE A 336 6.37 -8.03 7.79
CA PHE A 336 5.41 -8.03 6.70
C PHE A 336 5.49 -9.27 5.81
N LYS A 337 5.73 -10.45 6.40
CA LYS A 337 5.75 -11.72 5.69
C LYS A 337 4.32 -12.20 5.46
N GLY A 338 3.93 -12.34 4.19
CA GLY A 338 2.62 -12.87 3.84
C GLY A 338 2.50 -14.33 4.29
N THR A 339 1.47 -14.67 5.06
CA THR A 339 1.22 -16.06 5.49
C THR A 339 0.79 -16.97 4.33
N ASP A 340 0.20 -16.39 3.30
CA ASP A 340 -0.15 -17.05 2.05
C ASP A 340 1.07 -17.40 1.19
N ALA A 341 2.16 -16.63 1.29
CA ALA A 341 3.42 -16.93 0.61
C ALA A 341 4.08 -18.23 1.09
N VAL A 342 3.67 -18.75 2.24
CA VAL A 342 4.12 -20.04 2.79
C VAL A 342 3.01 -21.08 2.86
N GLY A 343 1.86 -20.86 2.20
CA GLY A 343 0.73 -21.79 2.14
C GLY A 343 0.65 -22.63 0.86
N GLY A 344 -0.41 -23.42 0.74
CA GLY A 344 -0.68 -24.27 -0.42
C GLY A 344 0.13 -25.56 -0.41
N ASP A 345 0.80 -25.88 -1.52
CA ASP A 345 1.69 -27.06 -1.64
C ASP A 345 3.06 -26.85 -0.95
N HIS A 346 3.29 -25.65 -0.39
CA HIS A 346 4.53 -25.32 0.32
C HIS A 346 4.61 -26.09 1.64
N LYS A 347 5.55 -27.02 1.73
CA LYS A 347 5.85 -27.77 2.95
C LYS A 347 7.05 -27.14 3.65
N CYS A 348 7.04 -27.16 4.98
CA CYS A 348 8.21 -26.80 5.77
C CYS A 348 9.36 -27.73 5.36
N GLN A 349 10.36 -27.17 4.68
CA GLN A 349 11.55 -27.90 4.27
C GLN A 349 12.48 -28.07 5.48
N GLU A 350 13.31 -29.11 5.46
CA GLU A 350 14.44 -29.20 6.37
C GLU A 350 15.53 -28.18 5.95
N PHE A 351 16.39 -27.81 6.89
CA PHE A 351 17.47 -26.84 6.67
C PHE A 351 18.81 -27.51 6.32
#